data_AF-A0A8S4NIU0-F1
#
_entry.id   AF-A0A8S4NIU0-F1
#
_cell.length_a   1.000
_cell.length_b   1.000
_cell.length_c   1.000
_cell.angle_alpha   90.00
_cell.angle_beta   90.00
_cell.angle_gamma   90.00
#
_symmetry.space_group_name_H-M   'P 1'
#
loop_
_entity.id
_entity.type
_entity.pdbx_description
1 polymer ?
#
loop_
_entity_poly.entity_id
_entity_poly.type
_entity_poly.pdbx_seq_one_letter_code
_entity_poly.pdbx_strand_id
1 'polypeptide(L)'
;GFSLKSDGKSCAEINECLTNNGGCTHTCTDNYGSFVCSCPDGFLLSPDKLTCIDKSTIKDACHPSPCKHGGNCSLAGNVYGFVCACGDSGFGGMLCDRGILTSNIIDDSFNSGQKSGSIQVQAKPDTS
;
A
#
# COMPACT_ATOMS: atom_id res chain seq x y z
N GLY A 1 11.39 14.44 -3.00
CA GLY A 1 10.21 15.18 -3.53
C GLY A 1 10.68 16.43 -4.23
N PHE A 2 9.82 17.41 -4.59
CA PHE A 2 10.31 18.59 -5.34
C PHE A 2 9.73 19.94 -4.90
N SER A 3 10.58 20.98 -4.88
CA SER A 3 10.19 22.39 -4.68
C SER A 3 10.51 23.22 -5.92
N LEU A 4 9.60 24.11 -6.32
CA LEU A 4 9.84 25.03 -7.44
C LEU A 4 10.93 26.05 -7.06
N LYS A 5 11.93 26.21 -7.93
CA LYS A 5 13.00 27.21 -7.78
C LYS A 5 12.49 28.61 -8.14
N SER A 6 13.26 29.63 -7.77
CA SER A 6 12.94 31.05 -8.02
C SER A 6 12.86 31.43 -9.50
N ASP A 7 13.37 30.60 -10.41
CA ASP A 7 13.23 30.79 -11.86
C ASP A 7 11.83 30.44 -12.39
N GLY A 8 10.96 29.88 -11.54
CA GLY A 8 9.60 29.48 -11.87
C GLY A 8 9.49 28.35 -12.90
N LYS A 9 10.61 27.68 -13.23
CA LYS A 9 10.68 26.70 -14.32
C LYS A 9 11.39 25.41 -13.90
N SER A 10 12.30 25.49 -12.95
CA SER A 10 13.10 24.36 -12.50
C SER A 10 12.62 23.87 -11.14
N CYS A 11 12.63 22.57 -10.94
CA CYS A 11 12.38 21.96 -9.64
C CYS A 11 13.70 21.59 -8.96
N ALA A 12 13.82 21.85 -7.67
CA ALA A 12 14.86 21.31 -6.82
C ALA A 12 14.34 20.03 -6.14
N GLU A 13 15.18 19.01 -6.08
CA GLU A 13 14.96 17.87 -5.18
C GLU A 13 14.87 18.37 -3.74
N ILE A 14 13.86 17.88 -3.03
CA ILE A 14 13.72 18.00 -1.59
C ILE A 14 14.21 16.70 -1.00
N ASN A 15 15.18 16.79 -0.09
CA ASN A 15 15.54 15.67 0.75
C ASN A 15 14.60 15.64 1.96
N GLU A 16 13.59 14.77 1.92
CA GLU A 16 12.61 14.65 3.00
C GLU A 16 13.23 14.16 4.32
N CYS A 17 14.34 13.40 4.26
CA CYS A 17 14.99 12.86 5.45
C CYS A 17 15.58 13.95 6.36
N LEU A 18 15.91 15.13 5.81
CA LEU A 18 16.42 16.25 6.61
C LEU A 18 15.36 16.86 7.55
N THR A 19 14.07 16.59 7.29
CA THR A 19 12.96 17.10 8.10
C THR A 19 12.30 15.97 8.87
N ASN A 20 12.42 15.97 10.20
CA ASN A 20 11.85 14.95 11.08
C ASN A 20 12.15 13.51 10.62
N ASN A 21 13.33 13.28 10.02
CA ASN A 21 13.71 11.97 9.47
C ASN A 21 12.71 11.40 8.44
N GLY A 22 12.03 12.27 7.68
CA GLY A 22 10.93 11.86 6.79
C GLY A 22 9.71 11.27 7.52
N GLY A 23 9.67 11.33 8.85
CA GLY A 23 8.71 10.60 9.68
C GLY A 23 9.08 9.13 9.93
N CYS A 24 10.23 8.66 9.44
CA CYS A 24 10.70 7.31 9.70
C CYS A 24 11.04 7.12 11.18
N THR A 25 10.64 5.99 11.74
CA THR A 25 11.02 5.62 13.12
C THR A 25 12.50 5.25 13.26
N HIS A 26 13.12 4.77 12.18
CA HIS A 26 14.51 4.33 12.16
C HIS A 26 15.30 5.01 11.03
N THR A 27 15.61 4.30 9.94
CA THR A 27 16.48 4.81 8.89
C THR A 27 15.66 5.43 7.78
N CYS A 28 15.93 6.69 7.44
CA CYS A 28 15.42 7.34 6.24
C CYS A 28 16.49 7.37 5.16
N THR A 29 16.14 6.95 3.94
CA THR A 29 16.98 7.07 2.76
C THR A 29 16.28 7.96 1.74
N ASP A 30 16.95 9.06 1.41
CA ASP A 30 16.50 10.00 0.39
C ASP A 30 16.67 9.39 -1.00
N ASN A 31 15.66 9.51 -1.84
CA ASN A 31 15.63 8.97 -3.19
C ASN A 31 15.17 10.05 -4.17
N TYR A 32 15.55 9.94 -5.43
CA TYR A 32 15.06 10.91 -6.41
C TYR A 32 13.53 10.90 -6.50
N GLY A 33 12.93 12.04 -6.15
CA GLY A 33 11.50 12.29 -6.12
C GLY A 33 10.77 11.79 -4.86
N SER A 34 11.43 11.11 -3.91
CA SER A 34 10.77 10.54 -2.72
C SER A 34 11.76 10.17 -1.61
N PHE A 35 11.30 9.46 -0.59
CA PHE A 35 12.18 8.84 0.40
C PHE A 35 11.63 7.48 0.79
N VAL A 36 12.48 6.64 1.37
CA VAL A 36 12.07 5.33 1.88
C VAL A 36 12.58 5.14 3.29
N CYS A 37 11.73 4.59 4.15
CA CYS A 37 12.13 4.15 5.48
C CYS A 37 12.61 2.69 5.43
N SER A 38 13.60 2.35 6.24
CA SER A 38 14.04 0.97 6.45
C SER A 38 14.23 0.67 7.94
N CYS A 39 14.06 -0.61 8.28
CA CYS A 39 14.11 -1.11 9.65
C CYS A 39 15.37 -1.96 9.86
N PRO A 40 15.96 -1.92 11.06
CA PRO A 40 17.07 -2.79 11.43
C PRO A 40 16.61 -4.25 11.57
N ASP A 41 17.57 -5.15 11.71
CA ASP A 41 17.31 -6.56 12.01
C ASP A 41 16.45 -6.71 13.27
N GLY A 42 15.51 -7.65 13.24
CA GLY A 42 14.53 -7.84 14.31
C GLY A 42 13.26 -6.97 14.17
N PHE A 43 13.17 -6.08 13.19
CA PHE A 43 11.99 -5.22 12.97
C PHE A 43 11.39 -5.40 11.57
N LEU A 44 10.10 -5.09 11.43
CA LEU A 44 9.37 -5.06 10.17
C LEU A 44 8.85 -3.66 9.88
N LEU A 45 8.90 -3.23 8.62
CA LEU A 45 8.28 -1.99 8.21
C LEU A 45 6.75 -2.17 8.17
N SER A 46 6.06 -1.33 8.91
CA SER A 46 4.60 -1.23 8.99
C SER A 46 4.00 -0.85 7.62
N PRO A 47 2.71 -1.14 7.36
CA PRO A 47 2.01 -0.71 6.14
C PRO A 47 1.99 0.82 5.91
N ASP A 48 2.15 1.61 6.97
CA ASP A 48 2.30 3.07 6.87
C ASP A 48 3.62 3.51 6.19
N LYS A 49 4.56 2.57 6.00
CA LYS A 49 5.90 2.76 5.42
C LYS A 49 6.83 3.67 6.23
N LEU A 50 6.51 3.94 7.49
CA LEU A 50 7.23 4.85 8.39
C LEU A 50 7.67 4.14 9.68
N THR A 51 6.80 3.28 10.21
CA THR A 51 6.94 2.69 11.54
C THR A 51 7.60 1.31 11.46
N CYS A 52 8.59 1.07 12.31
CA CYS A 52 9.19 -0.25 12.48
C CYS A 52 8.57 -0.96 13.69
N ILE A 53 8.03 -2.14 13.44
CA ILE A 53 7.38 -2.99 14.44
C ILE A 53 8.37 -4.07 14.87
N ASP A 54 8.58 -4.22 16.17
CA ASP A 54 9.44 -5.26 16.74
C ASP A 54 8.81 -6.64 16.44
N LYS A 55 9.57 -7.49 15.74
CA LYS A 55 9.11 -8.84 15.37
C LYS A 55 8.71 -9.64 16.61
N SER A 56 9.44 -9.56 17.71
CA SER A 56 9.16 -10.33 18.93
C SER A 56 7.79 -10.03 19.56
N THR A 57 7.22 -8.86 19.26
CA THR A 57 5.89 -8.44 19.72
C THR A 57 4.76 -9.06 18.89
N ILE A 58 5.04 -9.50 17.67
CA ILE A 58 4.07 -10.14 16.78
C ILE A 58 3.88 -11.58 17.23
N LYS A 59 2.72 -11.85 17.83
CA LYS A 59 2.31 -13.21 18.21
C LYS A 59 1.51 -13.90 17.11
N ASP A 60 0.79 -13.11 16.33
CA ASP A 60 -0.04 -13.58 15.23
C ASP A 60 -0.19 -12.47 14.19
N ALA A 61 0.40 -12.66 13.00
CA ALA A 61 0.27 -11.73 11.88
C ALA A 61 -1.18 -11.66 11.33
N CYS A 62 -2.05 -12.61 11.68
CA CYS A 62 -3.46 -12.61 11.33
C CYS A 62 -4.34 -11.84 12.34
N HIS A 63 -3.80 -11.19 13.36
CA HIS A 63 -4.57 -10.43 14.34
C HIS A 63 -4.16 -8.94 14.40
N PRO A 64 -5.10 -7.97 14.29
CA PRO A 64 -6.54 -8.11 14.05
C PRO A 64 -6.87 -8.18 12.55
N SER A 65 -6.94 -9.39 12.00
CA SER A 65 -7.33 -9.75 10.61
C SER A 65 -6.91 -8.74 9.52
N PRO A 66 -5.75 -8.94 8.87
CA PRO A 66 -5.33 -8.08 7.77
C PRO A 66 -6.17 -8.24 6.50
N CYS A 67 -6.77 -9.41 6.28
CA CYS A 67 -7.61 -9.70 5.11
C CYS A 67 -8.96 -8.97 5.19
N LYS A 68 -9.33 -8.28 4.11
CA LYS A 68 -10.60 -7.55 3.97
C LYS A 68 -11.70 -8.45 3.41
N HIS A 69 -12.95 -7.98 3.49
CA HIS A 69 -14.14 -8.62 2.93
C HIS A 69 -14.29 -10.12 3.27
N GLY A 70 -13.89 -10.51 4.49
CA GLY A 70 -14.01 -11.89 4.96
C GLY A 70 -12.98 -12.86 4.39
N GLY A 71 -11.89 -12.37 3.78
CA GLY A 71 -10.79 -13.21 3.32
C GLY A 71 -10.18 -14.05 4.46
N ASN A 72 -9.89 -15.31 4.19
CA ASN A 72 -9.31 -16.21 5.18
C ASN A 72 -7.80 -15.95 5.31
N CYS A 73 -7.35 -15.62 6.51
CA CYS A 73 -5.93 -15.38 6.81
C CYS A 73 -5.23 -16.67 7.21
N SER A 74 -4.04 -16.91 6.66
CA SER A 74 -3.14 -17.96 7.11
C SER A 74 -1.69 -17.47 7.17
N LEU A 75 -0.90 -18.01 8.11
CA LEU A 75 0.51 -17.62 8.26
C LEU A 75 1.35 -18.09 7.06
N ALA A 76 2.19 -17.19 6.54
CA ALA A 76 3.06 -17.45 5.40
C ALA A 76 4.47 -17.82 5.90
N GLY A 77 4.65 -19.08 6.29
CA GLY A 77 5.97 -19.66 6.63
C GLY A 77 6.56 -19.26 7.97
N ASN A 78 6.10 -18.18 8.61
CA ASN A 78 6.42 -17.83 10.00
C ASN A 78 5.35 -16.90 10.60
N VAL A 79 5.47 -16.60 11.89
CA VAL A 79 4.49 -15.80 12.66
C VAL A 79 4.44 -14.32 12.26
N TYR A 80 5.33 -13.86 11.38
CA TYR A 80 5.42 -12.47 10.92
C TYR A 80 4.86 -12.25 9.51
N GLY A 81 4.61 -13.33 8.77
CA GLY A 81 4.05 -13.29 7.42
C GLY A 81 2.66 -13.87 7.40
N PHE A 82 1.81 -13.35 6.53
CA PHE A 82 0.48 -13.90 6.28
C PHE A 82 0.15 -13.90 4.80
N VAL A 83 -0.83 -14.72 4.42
CA VAL A 83 -1.46 -14.73 3.10
C VAL A 83 -2.97 -14.71 3.27
N CYS A 84 -3.65 -14.00 2.38
CA CYS A 84 -5.11 -13.95 2.33
C CYS A 84 -5.62 -14.84 1.20
N ALA A 85 -6.54 -15.74 1.53
CA ALA A 85 -7.34 -16.47 0.56
C ALA A 85 -8.72 -15.78 0.43
N CYS A 86 -8.99 -15.16 -0.71
CA CYS A 86 -10.20 -14.35 -0.90
C CYS A 86 -11.47 -15.17 -1.19
N GLY A 87 -11.33 -16.44 -1.57
CA GLY A 87 -12.45 -17.32 -1.92
C GLY A 87 -13.34 -16.74 -3.03
N ASP A 88 -14.64 -17.03 -2.97
CA ASP A 88 -15.66 -16.56 -3.93
C ASP A 88 -16.30 -15.22 -3.51
N SER A 89 -15.61 -14.42 -2.70
CA SER A 89 -16.13 -13.14 -2.20
C SER A 89 -16.34 -12.08 -3.30
N GLY A 90 -15.89 -12.35 -4.53
CA GLY A 90 -15.84 -11.34 -5.59
C GLY A 90 -14.75 -10.30 -5.36
N PHE A 91 -13.78 -10.59 -4.48
CA PHE A 91 -12.61 -9.75 -4.23
C PHE A 91 -11.31 -10.52 -4.45
N GLY A 92 -10.24 -9.79 -4.75
CA GLY A 92 -8.90 -10.29 -5.00
C GLY A 92 -7.81 -9.33 -4.53
N GLY A 93 -6.56 -9.70 -4.80
CA GLY A 93 -5.39 -9.00 -4.29
C GLY A 93 -4.87 -9.59 -2.98
N MET A 94 -3.73 -9.06 -2.54
CA MET A 94 -3.01 -9.60 -1.37
C MET A 94 -3.79 -9.45 -0.06
N LEU A 95 -4.72 -8.49 0.00
CA LEU A 95 -5.56 -8.21 1.16
C LEU A 95 -7.06 -8.42 0.87
N CYS A 96 -7.43 -8.97 -0.29
CA CYS A 96 -8.84 -9.11 -0.70
C CYS A 96 -9.62 -7.78 -0.71
N ASP A 97 -8.96 -6.70 -1.09
CA ASP A 97 -9.47 -5.33 -1.11
C ASP A 97 -9.90 -4.86 -2.50
N ARG A 98 -9.55 -5.60 -3.56
CA ARG A 98 -9.89 -5.26 -4.95
C ARG A 98 -11.08 -6.06 -5.43
N GLY A 99 -12.17 -5.42 -5.86
CA GLY A 99 -13.29 -6.13 -6.49
C GLY A 99 -12.87 -6.83 -7.79
N ILE A 100 -13.31 -8.07 -7.98
CA ILE A 100 -13.18 -8.83 -9.22
C ILE A 100 -14.57 -8.89 -9.85
N LEU A 101 -14.70 -8.36 -11.06
CA LEU A 101 -15.93 -8.47 -11.84
C LEU A 101 -16.05 -9.90 -12.39
N THR A 102 -16.89 -10.74 -11.80
CA THR A 102 -17.21 -12.07 -12.36
C THR A 102 -18.16 -11.88 -13.56
N SER A 103 -17.57 -11.54 -14.71
CA SER A 103 -18.06 -11.50 -16.11
C SER A 103 -19.60 -11.46 -16.32
N ASN A 104 -20.11 -10.33 -16.83
CA ASN A 104 -20.45 -10.22 -18.25
C ASN A 104 -20.02 -8.89 -18.89
N ILE A 105 -18.83 -8.39 -18.59
CA ILE A 105 -18.16 -7.40 -19.45
C ILE A 105 -16.71 -7.84 -19.59
N ILE A 106 -16.25 -7.93 -20.83
CA ILE A 106 -14.85 -8.11 -21.19
C ILE A 106 -14.05 -7.05 -20.42
N ASP A 107 -13.25 -7.45 -19.43
CA ASP A 107 -12.31 -6.53 -18.78
C ASP A 107 -11.18 -6.25 -19.76
N ASP A 108 -11.35 -5.23 -20.59
CA ASP A 108 -10.26 -4.63 -21.38
C ASP A 108 -9.35 -3.73 -20.51
N SER A 109 -9.26 -3.96 -19.19
CA SER A 109 -8.54 -3.08 -18.25
C SER A 109 -7.34 -3.73 -17.57
N PHE A 110 -6.78 -4.78 -18.17
CA PHE A 110 -5.35 -5.07 -18.04
C PHE A 110 -4.70 -5.33 -19.40
N ASN A 111 -4.81 -4.36 -20.31
CA ASN A 111 -3.83 -4.22 -21.37
C ASN A 111 -3.15 -2.86 -21.24
N SER A 112 -1.82 -2.91 -21.29
CA SER A 112 -0.96 -1.75 -21.43
C SER A 112 -1.34 -0.97 -22.69
N GLY A 113 -2.16 0.08 -22.56
CA GLY A 113 -2.39 1.07 -23.61
C GLY A 113 -3.85 1.40 -23.89
N GLN A 114 -4.22 2.65 -23.61
CA GLN A 114 -5.29 3.46 -24.21
C GLN A 114 -6.65 2.78 -24.51
N LYS A 115 -7.73 3.29 -23.90
CA LYS A 115 -8.72 4.09 -24.63
C LYS A 115 -9.68 4.85 -23.72
N SER A 116 -9.94 6.08 -24.17
CA SER A 116 -10.84 7.09 -23.61
C SER A 116 -12.29 6.63 -23.62
N GLY A 117 -13.00 6.81 -22.51
CA GLY A 117 -14.44 6.60 -22.40
C GLY A 117 -14.98 7.29 -21.17
N SER A 118 -15.59 8.46 -21.35
CA SER A 118 -16.24 9.21 -20.28
C SER A 118 -17.48 8.46 -19.79
N ILE A 119 -17.42 7.89 -18.59
CA ILE A 119 -18.60 7.37 -17.89
C ILE A 119 -18.69 8.08 -16.54
N GLN A 120 -19.75 8.88 -16.38
CA GLN A 120 -20.08 9.57 -15.14
C GLN A 120 -20.48 8.51 -14.08
N VAL A 121 -19.66 8.33 -13.05
CA VAL A 121 -19.96 7.42 -11.95
C VAL A 121 -20.68 8.23 -10.86
N GLN A 122 -21.96 7.94 -10.66
CA GLN A 122 -22.73 8.50 -9.56
C GLN A 122 -22.36 7.73 -8.28
N ALA A 123 -21.80 8.44 -7.29
CA ALA A 123 -21.45 7.88 -5.99
C ALA A 123 -22.71 7.34 -5.30
N LYS A 124 -22.66 6.07 -4.83
CA LYS A 124 -23.65 5.54 -3.89
C LYS A 124 -23.21 5.95 -2.48
N PRO A 125 -24.08 6.56 -1.65
CA PRO A 125 -23.67 7.09 -0.35
C PRO A 125 -23.34 5.97 0.64
N ASP A 126 -22.24 6.16 1.37
CA ASP A 126 -21.87 5.39 2.56
C ASP A 126 -22.96 5.57 3.62
N THR A 127 -23.67 4.51 3.96
CA THR A 127 -24.54 4.49 5.15
C THR A 127 -23.72 4.05 6.34
N SER A 128 -23.61 4.97 7.31
CA SER A 128 -23.09 4.80 8.67
C SER A 128 -23.79 3.70 9.46
#